data_AF-A0A9P9IL69-F1
#
_entry.id   AF-A0A9P9IL69-F1
#
_cell.length_a   1.000
_cell.length_b   1.000
_cell.length_c   1.000
_cell.angle_alpha   90.00
_cell.angle_beta   90.00
_cell.angle_gamma   90.00
#
_symmetry.space_group_name_H-M   'P 1'
#
loop_
_entity.id
_entity.type
_entity.pdbx_description
1 polymer ?
#
loop_
_entity_poly.entity_id
_entity_poly.type
_entity_poly.pdbx_seq_one_letter_code
_entity_poly.pdbx_strand_id
1 'polypeptide(L)'
;MSGAEVIGLVSGIISLIDAALKIYNAASDASGLPSDFRDVASRLPLINESLFTARQALQDEPETPEATTALTTMLKACTTKAVALQAIFQAVIPGEGAKRLERYSKALKTIPKAGKVDGLMVGILADLQVLAVHRTFKTVTKAQIEQLIGQAAKGHESEVARQASPSMRFENTGSGYQVVKNGDGSTFNITHK
;
A
#
# COMPACT_ATOMS: atom_id res chain seq x y z
N MET A 1 0.54 -17.19 -10.67
CA MET A 1 0.35 -15.77 -11.07
C MET A 1 1.53 -14.97 -10.54
N SER A 2 1.99 -13.95 -11.27
CA SER A 2 3.21 -13.18 -10.93
C SER A 2 2.87 -11.76 -10.47
N GLY A 3 3.70 -11.16 -9.62
CA GLY A 3 3.57 -9.73 -9.26
C GLY A 3 3.57 -8.79 -10.47
N ALA A 4 4.25 -9.16 -11.56
CA ALA A 4 4.21 -8.42 -12.82
C ALA A 4 2.81 -8.42 -13.49
N GLU A 5 2.03 -9.50 -13.32
CA GLU A 5 0.65 -9.58 -13.81
C GLU A 5 -0.23 -8.56 -13.06
N VAL A 6 -0.08 -8.48 -11.74
CA VAL A 6 -0.83 -7.54 -10.87
C VAL A 6 -0.51 -6.09 -11.27
N ILE A 7 0.77 -5.75 -11.44
CA ILE A 7 1.20 -4.42 -11.89
C ILE A 7 0.63 -4.10 -13.29
N GLY A 8 0.65 -5.08 -14.19
CA GLY A 8 0.07 -4.95 -15.53
C GLY A 8 -1.42 -4.65 -15.49
N LEU A 9 -2.18 -5.34 -14.63
CA LEU A 9 -3.61 -5.08 -14.45
C LEU A 9 -3.90 -3.68 -13.93
N VAL A 10 -3.17 -3.22 -12.90
CA VAL A 10 -3.33 -1.84 -12.39
C VAL A 10 -3.04 -0.81 -13.49
N SER A 11 -1.99 -1.04 -14.29
CA SER A 11 -1.64 -0.19 -15.45
C SER A 11 -2.74 -0.15 -16.50
N GLY A 12 -3.39 -1.29 -16.75
CA GLY A 12 -4.53 -1.39 -17.65
C GLY A 12 -5.74 -0.59 -17.14
N ILE A 13 -6.05 -0.69 -15.85
CA ILE A 13 -7.16 0.06 -15.22
C ILE A 13 -6.92 1.57 -15.32
N ILE A 14 -5.71 2.03 -15.02
CA ILE A 14 -5.29 3.44 -15.18
C ILE A 14 -5.58 3.92 -16.61
N SER A 15 -5.13 3.14 -17.61
CA SER A 15 -5.29 3.48 -19.03
C SER A 15 -6.77 3.57 -19.45
N LEU A 16 -7.62 2.69 -18.92
CA LEU A 16 -9.06 2.69 -19.20
C LEU A 16 -9.76 3.91 -18.58
N ILE A 17 -9.39 4.27 -17.35
CA ILE A 17 -9.90 5.46 -16.65
C ILE A 17 -9.46 6.74 -17.36
N ASP A 18 -8.20 6.84 -17.75
CA ASP A 18 -7.70 7.97 -18.55
C ASP A 18 -8.44 8.10 -19.88
N ALA A 19 -8.70 6.97 -20.55
CA ALA A 19 -9.45 6.99 -21.79
C ALA A 19 -10.89 7.49 -21.56
N ALA A 20 -11.58 7.05 -20.50
CA ALA A 20 -12.91 7.55 -20.15
C ALA A 20 -12.89 9.06 -19.87
N LEU A 21 -11.89 9.55 -19.13
CA LEU A 21 -11.72 10.97 -18.82
C LEU A 21 -11.46 11.79 -20.09
N LYS A 22 -10.62 11.31 -21.01
CA LYS A 22 -10.36 11.97 -22.29
C LYS A 22 -11.62 12.06 -23.15
N ILE A 23 -12.42 10.98 -23.20
CA ILE A 23 -13.70 10.98 -23.90
C ILE A 23 -14.62 12.05 -23.31
N TYR A 24 -14.69 12.13 -21.97
CA TYR A 24 -15.51 13.15 -21.29
C TYR A 24 -15.06 14.58 -21.60
N ASN A 25 -13.75 14.85 -21.51
CA ASN A 25 -13.20 16.19 -21.74
C ASN A 25 -13.29 16.64 -23.21
N ALA A 26 -13.32 15.70 -24.16
CA ALA A 26 -13.53 16.00 -25.57
C ALA A 26 -14.98 16.38 -25.90
N ALA A 27 -15.93 16.20 -24.97
CA ALA A 27 -17.30 16.60 -25.17
C ALA A 27 -17.40 18.12 -25.27
N SER A 28 -17.74 18.63 -26.45
CA SER A 28 -17.94 20.07 -26.68
C SER A 28 -19.14 20.64 -25.90
N ASP A 29 -20.04 19.78 -25.43
CA ASP A 29 -21.18 20.12 -24.59
C ASP A 29 -21.42 19.03 -23.52
N ALA A 30 -20.63 19.09 -22.44
CA ALA A 30 -20.86 18.26 -21.26
C ALA A 30 -22.08 18.71 -20.43
N SER A 31 -22.74 19.83 -20.77
CA SER A 31 -23.89 20.34 -20.03
C SER A 31 -25.16 19.51 -20.27
N GLY A 32 -25.26 18.86 -21.44
CA GLY A 32 -26.37 17.96 -21.78
C GLY A 32 -26.29 16.53 -21.21
N LEU A 33 -25.22 16.18 -20.49
CA LEU A 33 -25.12 14.88 -19.82
C LEU A 33 -25.80 14.89 -18.43
N PRO A 34 -26.44 13.77 -18.03
CA PRO A 34 -26.96 13.61 -16.67
C PRO A 34 -25.88 13.85 -15.60
N SER A 35 -26.31 14.31 -14.41
CA SER A 35 -25.42 14.61 -13.27
C SER A 35 -24.47 13.45 -12.95
N ASP A 36 -24.95 12.21 -13.00
CA ASP A 36 -24.16 11.02 -12.67
C ASP A 36 -22.88 10.93 -13.50
N PHE A 37 -22.92 11.31 -14.79
CA PHE A 37 -21.73 11.32 -15.64
C PHE A 37 -20.72 12.39 -15.22
N ARG A 38 -21.21 13.57 -14.83
CA ARG A 38 -20.39 14.68 -14.35
C ARG A 38 -19.74 14.32 -13.02
N ASP A 39 -20.50 13.74 -12.11
CA ASP A 39 -20.03 13.31 -10.80
C ASP A 39 -18.97 12.23 -10.93
N VAL A 40 -19.23 11.20 -11.75
CA VAL A 40 -18.25 10.16 -12.06
C VAL A 40 -16.98 10.77 -12.66
N ALA A 41 -17.11 11.62 -13.70
CA ALA A 41 -15.97 12.23 -14.35
C ALA A 41 -15.12 13.08 -13.40
N SER A 42 -15.74 13.79 -12.45
CA SER A 42 -15.04 14.60 -11.44
C SER A 42 -14.16 13.77 -10.49
N ARG A 43 -14.50 12.49 -10.27
CA ARG A 43 -13.78 11.58 -9.36
C ARG A 43 -12.67 10.79 -10.06
N LEU A 44 -12.76 10.59 -11.37
CA LEU A 44 -11.80 9.78 -12.13
C LEU A 44 -10.33 10.22 -11.94
N PRO A 45 -9.97 11.53 -11.92
CA PRO A 45 -8.58 11.94 -11.72
C PRO A 45 -8.01 11.43 -10.39
N LEU A 46 -8.76 11.54 -9.29
CA LEU A 46 -8.32 11.11 -7.97
C LEU A 46 -8.17 9.58 -7.88
N ILE A 47 -9.08 8.85 -8.54
CA ILE A 47 -9.01 7.40 -8.65
C ILE A 47 -7.73 6.98 -9.39
N ASN A 48 -7.40 7.72 -10.45
CA ASN A 48 -6.23 7.41 -11.26
C ASN A 48 -4.93 7.65 -10.49
N GLU A 49 -4.86 8.76 -9.75
CA GLU A 49 -3.73 9.04 -8.85
C GLU A 49 -3.59 7.94 -7.77
N SER A 50 -4.70 7.52 -7.18
CA SER A 50 -4.70 6.44 -6.17
C SER A 50 -4.20 5.11 -6.74
N LEU A 51 -4.62 4.76 -7.96
CA LEU A 51 -4.14 3.58 -8.68
C LEU A 51 -2.65 3.68 -9.01
N PHE A 52 -2.18 4.87 -9.38
CA PHE A 52 -0.77 5.10 -9.65
C PHE A 52 0.09 4.92 -8.39
N THR A 53 -0.33 5.48 -7.25
CA THR A 53 0.32 5.24 -5.96
C THR A 53 0.32 3.76 -5.59
N ALA A 54 -0.82 3.07 -5.77
CA ALA A 54 -0.91 1.65 -5.47
C ALA A 54 0.00 0.79 -6.37
N ARG A 55 0.15 1.18 -7.64
CA ARG A 55 1.08 0.54 -8.58
C ARG A 55 2.53 0.68 -8.12
N GLN A 56 2.94 1.87 -7.69
CA GLN A 56 4.31 2.10 -7.19
C GLN A 56 4.59 1.21 -5.96
N ALA A 57 3.65 1.17 -5.00
CA ALA A 57 3.78 0.31 -3.82
C ALA A 57 3.85 -1.20 -4.16
N LEU A 58 3.19 -1.64 -5.25
CA LEU A 58 3.30 -3.01 -5.77
C LEU A 58 4.64 -3.31 -6.44
N GLN A 59 5.32 -2.30 -6.97
CA GLN A 59 6.65 -2.42 -7.56
C GLN A 59 7.75 -2.47 -6.49
N ASP A 60 7.61 -1.66 -5.45
CA ASP A 60 8.60 -1.55 -4.38
C ASP A 60 8.61 -2.79 -3.47
N GLU A 61 7.44 -3.35 -3.20
CA GLU A 61 7.31 -4.50 -2.30
C GLU A 61 6.38 -5.57 -2.89
N PRO A 62 6.94 -6.68 -3.42
CA PRO A 62 6.15 -7.75 -4.00
C PRO A 62 5.29 -8.44 -2.93
N GLU A 63 4.14 -8.95 -3.38
CA GLU A 63 3.17 -9.62 -2.52
C GLU A 63 3.47 -11.11 -2.37
N THR A 64 2.91 -11.73 -1.32
CA THR A 64 2.96 -13.19 -1.18
C THR A 64 2.23 -13.86 -2.35
N PRO A 65 2.52 -15.15 -2.67
CA PRO A 65 1.83 -15.84 -3.76
C PRO A 65 0.29 -15.88 -3.59
N GLU A 66 -0.16 -16.03 -2.34
CA GLU A 66 -1.58 -16.04 -1.97
C GLU A 66 -2.22 -14.67 -2.20
N ALA A 67 -1.60 -13.60 -1.68
CA ALA A 67 -2.07 -12.23 -1.88
C ALA A 67 -2.04 -11.84 -3.36
N THR A 68 -1.01 -12.25 -4.11
CA THR A 68 -0.90 -12.03 -5.57
C THR A 68 -2.09 -12.64 -6.31
N THR A 69 -2.52 -13.84 -5.93
CA THR A 69 -3.67 -14.53 -6.56
C THR A 69 -4.99 -13.84 -6.24
N ALA A 70 -5.21 -13.47 -4.97
CA ALA A 70 -6.40 -12.74 -4.56
C ALA A 70 -6.50 -11.36 -5.23
N LEU A 71 -5.40 -10.61 -5.24
CA LEU A 71 -5.29 -9.32 -5.92
C LEU A 71 -5.53 -9.43 -7.41
N THR A 72 -5.00 -10.46 -8.06
CA THR A 72 -5.22 -10.67 -9.50
C THR A 72 -6.71 -10.86 -9.81
N THR A 73 -7.42 -11.66 -9.01
CA THR A 73 -8.86 -11.90 -9.16
C THR A 73 -9.65 -10.61 -8.99
N MET A 74 -9.36 -9.85 -7.92
CA MET A 74 -10.00 -8.57 -7.64
C MET A 74 -9.74 -7.54 -8.76
N LEU A 75 -8.49 -7.40 -9.21
CA LEU A 75 -8.13 -6.47 -10.28
C LEU A 75 -8.69 -6.84 -11.64
N LYS A 76 -8.91 -8.14 -11.93
CA LYS A 76 -9.64 -8.57 -13.13
C LYS A 76 -11.10 -8.10 -13.08
N ALA A 77 -11.77 -8.25 -11.93
CA ALA A 77 -13.12 -7.71 -11.75
C ALA A 77 -13.16 -6.18 -11.87
N CYS A 78 -12.19 -5.47 -11.28
CA CYS A 78 -12.05 -4.02 -11.41
C CYS A 78 -11.83 -3.60 -12.88
N THR A 79 -10.97 -4.32 -13.61
CA THR A 79 -10.75 -4.13 -15.05
C THR A 79 -12.05 -4.27 -15.83
N THR A 80 -12.86 -5.29 -15.56
CA THR A 80 -14.17 -5.45 -16.22
C THR A 80 -15.09 -4.26 -15.97
N LYS A 81 -15.12 -3.72 -14.75
CA LYS A 81 -15.90 -2.52 -14.42
C LYS A 81 -15.36 -1.28 -15.15
N ALA A 82 -14.05 -1.10 -15.21
CA ALA A 82 -13.39 0.01 -15.90
C ALA A 82 -13.62 -0.02 -17.43
N VAL A 83 -13.56 -1.21 -18.04
CA VAL A 83 -13.92 -1.41 -19.45
C VAL A 83 -15.38 -1.01 -19.70
N ALA A 84 -16.30 -1.48 -18.85
CA ALA A 84 -17.71 -1.14 -18.98
C ALA A 84 -17.95 0.37 -18.81
N LEU A 85 -17.23 1.01 -17.91
CA LEU A 85 -17.28 2.45 -17.68
C LEU A 85 -16.85 3.21 -18.94
N GLN A 86 -15.66 2.92 -19.46
CA GLN A 86 -15.14 3.54 -20.68
C GLN A 86 -16.12 3.34 -21.86
N ALA A 87 -16.67 2.14 -22.03
CA ALA A 87 -17.62 1.84 -23.09
C ALA A 87 -18.92 2.67 -22.97
N ILE A 88 -19.38 2.95 -21.74
CA ILE A 88 -20.53 3.82 -21.50
C ILE A 88 -20.22 5.25 -21.94
N PHE A 89 -19.08 5.82 -21.53
CA PHE A 89 -18.63 7.15 -21.96
C PHE A 89 -18.53 7.24 -23.48
N GLN A 90 -17.89 6.27 -24.14
CA GLN A 90 -17.78 6.22 -25.60
C GLN A 90 -19.14 6.17 -26.30
N ALA A 91 -20.12 5.49 -25.71
CA ALA A 91 -21.42 5.29 -26.32
C ALA A 91 -22.38 6.48 -26.16
N VAL A 92 -22.16 7.34 -25.16
CA VAL A 92 -23.04 8.47 -24.86
C VAL A 92 -22.43 9.82 -25.22
N ILE A 93 -21.11 9.90 -25.32
CA ILE A 93 -20.40 11.13 -25.65
C ILE A 93 -20.08 11.15 -27.14
N PRO A 94 -20.64 12.12 -27.91
CA PRO A 94 -20.31 12.28 -29.31
C PRO A 94 -18.86 12.74 -29.48
N GLY A 95 -18.19 12.25 -30.52
CA GLY A 95 -16.85 12.72 -30.86
C GLY A 95 -16.87 14.18 -31.33
N GLU A 96 -15.70 14.80 -31.30
CA GLU A 96 -15.51 16.15 -31.85
C GLU A 96 -15.92 16.17 -33.33
N GLY A 97 -16.72 17.15 -33.74
CA GLY A 97 -17.23 17.25 -35.11
C GLY A 97 -18.34 16.25 -35.49
N ALA A 98 -18.87 15.45 -34.55
CA ALA A 98 -19.96 14.52 -34.83
C ALA A 98 -21.17 15.20 -35.51
N LYS A 99 -21.89 14.47 -36.38
CA LYS A 99 -23.10 15.00 -37.04
C LYS A 99 -24.22 15.20 -36.02
N ARG A 100 -25.15 16.14 -36.28
CA ARG A 100 -26.32 16.41 -35.40
C ARG A 100 -27.13 15.14 -35.08
N LEU A 101 -27.32 14.26 -36.07
CA LEU A 101 -28.04 12.99 -35.89
C LEU A 101 -27.29 12.02 -34.96
N GLU A 102 -25.96 11.96 -35.04
CA GLU A 102 -25.17 11.13 -34.13
C GLU A 102 -25.28 11.64 -32.70
N ARG A 103 -25.16 12.96 -32.49
CA ARG A 103 -25.36 13.59 -31.18
C ARG A 103 -26.71 13.25 -30.58
N TYR A 104 -27.78 13.38 -31.36
CA TYR A 104 -29.13 13.02 -30.92
C TYR A 104 -29.24 11.53 -30.55
N SER A 105 -28.69 10.65 -31.39
CA SER A 105 -28.72 9.19 -31.14
C SER A 105 -27.97 8.78 -29.85
N LYS A 106 -26.88 9.47 -29.52
CA LYS A 106 -26.10 9.22 -28.30
C LYS A 106 -26.75 9.81 -27.05
N ALA A 107 -27.37 11.00 -27.17
CA ALA A 107 -28.16 11.59 -26.09
C ALA A 107 -29.28 10.66 -25.63
N LEU A 108 -29.99 10.00 -26.55
CA LEU A 108 -31.02 9.00 -26.21
C LEU A 108 -30.49 7.79 -25.44
N LYS A 109 -29.19 7.46 -25.57
CA LYS A 109 -28.55 6.33 -24.87
C LYS A 109 -28.12 6.68 -23.45
N THR A 110 -28.17 7.96 -23.04
CA THR A 110 -27.71 8.41 -21.71
C THR A 110 -28.61 7.94 -20.58
N ILE A 111 -29.93 8.04 -20.76
CA ILE A 111 -30.94 7.78 -19.72
C ILE A 111 -30.83 6.37 -19.12
N PRO A 112 -30.83 5.27 -19.89
CA PRO A 112 -30.71 3.93 -19.31
C PRO A 112 -29.30 3.62 -18.76
N LYS A 113 -28.31 4.49 -18.99
CA LYS A 113 -26.91 4.27 -18.62
C LYS A 113 -26.47 5.08 -17.40
N ALA A 114 -27.25 6.07 -16.96
CA ALA A 114 -26.92 6.93 -15.83
C ALA A 114 -26.74 6.12 -14.53
N GLY A 115 -27.75 5.37 -14.07
CA GLY A 115 -27.59 4.50 -12.89
C GLY A 115 -26.50 3.42 -13.04
N LYS A 116 -26.19 3.00 -14.27
CA LYS A 116 -25.12 2.03 -14.53
C LYS A 116 -23.73 2.67 -14.39
N VAL A 117 -23.56 3.94 -14.75
CA VAL A 117 -22.27 4.64 -14.64
C VAL A 117 -21.86 4.82 -13.18
N ASP A 118 -22.83 5.18 -12.33
CA ASP A 118 -22.60 5.33 -10.89
C ASP A 118 -22.33 3.98 -10.21
N GLY A 119 -23.11 2.95 -10.51
CA GLY A 119 -22.88 1.60 -9.97
C GLY A 119 -21.50 1.03 -10.33
N LEU A 120 -21.01 1.29 -11.55
CA LEU A 120 -19.65 0.90 -11.95
C LEU A 120 -18.58 1.68 -11.18
N MET A 121 -18.80 2.98 -10.98
CA MET A 121 -17.89 3.83 -10.20
C MET A 121 -17.79 3.37 -8.74
N VAL A 122 -18.94 3.13 -8.08
CA VAL A 122 -18.99 2.57 -6.72
C VAL A 122 -18.26 1.23 -6.65
N GLY A 123 -18.47 0.37 -7.65
CA GLY A 123 -17.79 -0.92 -7.73
C GLY A 123 -16.27 -0.82 -7.87
N ILE A 124 -15.75 0.15 -8.63
CA ILE A 124 -14.30 0.40 -8.77
C ILE A 124 -13.73 0.92 -7.44
N LEU A 125 -14.41 1.86 -6.81
CA LEU A 125 -13.99 2.41 -5.51
C LEU A 125 -13.96 1.34 -4.40
N ALA A 126 -14.93 0.42 -4.40
CA ALA A 126 -14.94 -0.70 -3.45
C ALA A 126 -13.72 -1.62 -3.63
N ASP A 127 -13.34 -1.94 -4.88
CA ASP A 127 -12.14 -2.75 -5.15
C ASP A 127 -10.86 -2.00 -4.72
N LEU A 128 -10.80 -0.69 -4.94
CA LEU A 128 -9.67 0.14 -4.50
C LEU A 128 -9.58 0.26 -2.99
N GLN A 129 -10.72 0.32 -2.29
CA GLN A 129 -10.75 0.33 -0.84
C GLN A 129 -10.14 -0.96 -0.27
N VAL A 130 -10.48 -2.13 -0.85
CA VAL A 130 -9.89 -3.41 -0.43
C VAL A 130 -8.36 -3.39 -0.61
N LEU A 131 -7.88 -2.86 -1.75
CA LEU A 131 -6.45 -2.71 -2.01
C LEU A 131 -5.76 -1.77 -1.01
N ALA A 132 -6.36 -0.62 -0.73
CA ALA A 132 -5.82 0.36 0.21
C ALA A 132 -5.77 -0.21 1.63
N VAL A 133 -6.85 -0.86 2.07
CA VAL A 133 -6.93 -1.48 3.41
C VAL A 133 -5.86 -2.56 3.57
N HIS A 134 -5.72 -3.49 2.60
CA HIS A 134 -4.66 -4.50 2.61
C HIS A 134 -3.27 -3.88 2.80
N ARG A 135 -3.00 -2.79 2.08
CA ARG A 135 -1.71 -2.08 2.17
C ARG A 135 -1.49 -1.39 3.51
N THR A 136 -2.50 -0.69 4.02
CA THR A 136 -2.38 -0.02 5.32
C THR A 136 -2.05 -1.02 6.44
N PHE A 137 -2.73 -2.18 6.48
CA PHE A 137 -2.43 -3.21 7.46
C PHE A 137 -1.02 -3.78 7.31
N LYS A 138 -0.55 -4.01 6.08
CA LYS A 138 0.82 -4.49 5.82
C LYS A 138 1.87 -3.49 6.34
N THR A 139 1.71 -2.20 6.02
CA THR A 139 2.65 -1.15 6.44
C THR A 139 2.66 -0.94 7.95
N VAL A 140 1.48 -0.92 8.59
CA VAL A 140 1.37 -0.78 10.06
C VAL A 140 2.03 -1.96 10.76
N THR A 141 1.79 -3.18 10.28
CA THR A 141 2.41 -4.39 10.85
C THR A 141 3.94 -4.34 10.71
N LYS A 142 4.45 -3.92 9.56
CA LYS A 142 5.90 -3.75 9.34
C LYS A 142 6.51 -2.72 10.30
N ALA A 143 5.88 -1.55 10.43
CA ALA A 143 6.34 -0.51 11.35
C ALA A 143 6.35 -0.99 12.82
N GLN A 144 5.34 -1.76 13.24
CA GLN A 144 5.30 -2.36 14.57
C GLN A 144 6.43 -3.38 14.77
N ILE A 145 6.70 -4.23 13.78
CA ILE A 145 7.80 -5.20 13.84
C ILE A 145 9.16 -4.48 13.91
N GLU A 146 9.38 -3.46 13.07
CA GLU A 146 10.60 -2.66 13.10
C GLU A 146 10.80 -1.95 14.44
N GLN A 147 9.72 -1.43 15.05
CA GLN A 147 9.76 -0.84 16.39
C GLN A 147 10.14 -1.88 17.45
N LEU A 148 9.55 -3.08 17.41
CA LEU A 148 9.87 -4.16 18.35
C LEU A 148 11.32 -4.62 18.22
N ILE A 149 11.82 -4.80 16.98
CA ILE A 149 13.23 -5.14 16.72
C ILE A 149 14.15 -4.03 17.25
N GLY A 150 13.81 -2.77 17.01
CA GLY A 150 14.58 -1.63 17.51
C GLY A 150 14.62 -1.55 19.04
N GLN A 151 13.53 -1.93 19.73
CA GLN A 151 13.49 -2.02 21.19
C GLN A 151 14.33 -3.21 21.71
N ALA A 152 14.22 -4.38 21.07
CA ALA A 152 14.99 -5.56 21.45
C ALA A 152 16.51 -5.36 21.24
N ALA A 153 16.91 -4.69 20.15
CA ALA A 153 18.32 -4.36 19.90
C ALA A 153 18.89 -3.41 20.95
N LYS A 154 18.11 -2.42 21.41
CA LYS A 154 18.50 -1.51 22.50
C LYS A 154 18.57 -2.19 23.87
N GLY A 155 17.80 -3.26 24.08
CA GLY A 155 17.85 -4.08 25.29
C GLY A 155 19.16 -4.85 25.45
N HIS A 156 19.76 -5.32 24.35
CA HIS A 156 21.01 -6.09 24.37
C HIS A 156 22.27 -5.24 24.63
N GLU A 157 22.29 -3.94 24.32
CA GLU A 157 23.46 -3.08 24.65
C GLU A 157 23.60 -2.82 26.16
N SER A 158 22.52 -2.93 26.95
CA SER A 158 22.58 -2.73 28.42
C SER A 158 22.97 -3.97 29.22
N GLU A 159 22.93 -5.17 28.62
CA GLU A 159 23.25 -6.42 29.33
C GLU A 159 24.71 -6.86 29.16
N VAL A 160 25.35 -6.52 28.02
CA VAL A 160 26.78 -6.82 27.80
C VAL A 160 27.71 -5.96 28.67
N ALA A 161 27.26 -4.77 29.11
CA ALA A 161 28.02 -3.94 30.05
C ALA A 161 27.95 -4.44 31.51
N ARG A 162 27.08 -5.41 31.84
CA ARG A 162 26.91 -5.94 33.21
C ARG A 162 27.63 -7.27 33.46
N GLN A 163 28.20 -7.89 32.43
CA GLN A 163 29.09 -9.06 32.56
C GLN A 163 30.57 -8.70 32.40
N ALA A 164 30.98 -7.52 32.86
CA ALA A 164 32.33 -7.42 33.42
C ALA A 164 32.24 -7.99 34.84
N SER A 165 32.66 -9.25 35.01
CA SER A 165 32.83 -9.88 36.32
C SER A 165 33.39 -8.87 37.31
N PRO A 166 32.81 -8.72 38.52
CA PRO A 166 33.42 -7.86 39.52
C PRO A 166 34.75 -8.53 39.87
N SER A 167 35.86 -7.98 39.37
CA SER A 167 37.16 -8.29 39.94
C SER A 167 37.03 -7.89 41.41
N MET A 168 37.00 -8.91 42.28
CA MET A 168 37.01 -8.69 43.72
C MET A 168 38.29 -7.93 44.04
N ARG A 169 38.18 -6.61 44.19
CA ARG A 169 39.23 -5.76 44.72
C ARG A 169 39.27 -5.99 46.21
N PHE A 170 40.27 -6.73 46.65
CA PHE A 170 40.63 -6.83 48.05
C PHE A 170 41.55 -5.65 48.37
N GLU A 171 41.01 -4.58 48.95
CA GLU A 171 41.80 -3.50 49.52
C GLU A 171 42.15 -3.87 50.97
N ASN A 172 43.44 -3.98 51.28
CA ASN A 172 43.94 -4.19 52.64
C ASN A 172 44.89 -3.04 52.97
N THR A 173 44.57 -2.26 54.01
CA THR A 173 45.34 -1.13 54.52
C THR A 173 46.23 -1.51 55.71
N GLY A 174 46.77 -2.73 55.71
CA GLY A 174 47.72 -3.23 56.70
C GLY A 174 49.08 -3.58 56.08
N SER A 175 50.17 -3.32 56.82
CA SER A 175 51.58 -3.58 56.45
C SER A 175 51.97 -5.08 56.44
N GLY A 176 51.08 -5.95 55.97
CA GLY A 176 51.34 -7.40 55.88
C GLY A 176 51.76 -7.83 54.47
N TYR A 177 52.64 -8.82 54.37
CA TYR A 177 53.02 -9.42 53.09
C TYR A 177 51.84 -10.14 52.44
N GLN A 178 51.49 -9.77 51.21
CA GLN A 178 50.49 -10.47 50.41
C GLN A 178 51.17 -11.49 49.49
N VAL A 179 50.81 -12.77 49.63
CA VAL A 179 51.24 -13.83 48.70
C VAL A 179 50.10 -14.11 47.73
N VAL A 180 50.22 -13.60 46.50
CA VAL A 180 49.27 -13.89 45.41
C VAL A 180 49.73 -15.16 44.70
N LYS A 181 49.00 -16.27 44.89
CA LYS A 181 49.17 -17.49 44.09
C LYS A 181 48.19 -17.47 42.92
N ASN A 182 48.72 -17.48 41.70
CA ASN A 182 47.93 -17.67 40.49
C ASN A 182 47.78 -19.17 40.21
N GLY A 183 46.83 -19.83 40.88
CA GLY A 183 46.47 -21.23 40.66
C GLY A 183 45.20 -21.57 41.44
N ASP A 184 44.36 -22.46 40.89
CA ASP A 184 43.05 -22.83 41.46
C ASP A 184 43.21 -23.53 42.82
N GLY A 185 43.04 -22.77 43.90
CA GLY A 185 43.14 -23.24 45.27
C GLY A 185 42.72 -22.13 46.24
N SER A 186 41.87 -22.48 47.21
CA SER A 186 41.25 -21.54 48.15
C SER A 186 42.27 -20.85 49.07
N THR A 187 42.15 -19.52 49.19
CA THR A 187 42.97 -18.66 50.07
C THR A 187 42.35 -18.57 51.47
N PHE A 188 43.20 -18.61 52.51
CA PHE A 188 42.80 -18.40 53.90
C PHE A 188 43.57 -17.22 54.49
N ASN A 189 42.86 -16.25 55.05
CA ASN A 189 43.46 -15.15 55.81
C ASN A 189 43.61 -15.58 57.27
N ILE A 190 44.85 -15.59 57.77
CA ILE A 190 45.14 -15.84 59.18
C ILE A 190 45.45 -14.51 59.85
N THR A 191 44.66 -14.14 60.85
CA THR A 191 44.90 -12.96 61.69
C THR A 191 45.49 -13.43 63.01
N HIS A 192 46.75 -13.10 63.29
CA HIS A 192 47.30 -13.21 64.65
C HIS A 192 46.97 -11.93 65.43
N LYS A 193 46.47 -12.13 66.65
CA LYS A 193 46.00 -11.09 67.57
C LYS A 193 47.15 -10.39 68.27
#